data_AF-A0A7S1FIQ4-F1
#
_entry.id   AF-A0A7S1FIQ4-F1
#
_cell.length_a   1.000
_cell.length_b   1.000
_cell.length_c   1.000
_cell.angle_alpha   90.00
_cell.angle_beta   90.00
_cell.angle_gamma   90.00
#
_symmetry.space_group_name_H-M   'P 1'
#
loop_
_entity.id
_entity.type
_entity.pdbx_description
1 polymer ?
#
loop_
_entity_poly.entity_id
_entity_poly.type
_entity_poly.pdbx_seq_one_letter_code
_entity_poly.pdbx_strand_id
1 'polypeptide(L)'
;MAPKKVKQEVEAVSLGPTVRDGENVFGVAHIYASFNDTFVHVTDISGRETIVRVTGGMKVKADRDESSPYAAMLAAQDVAARCKELGITALHIRLRATGGTK
;
A
#
# COMPACT_ATOMS: atom_id res chain seq x y z
N MET A 1 16.15 -42.50 7.39
CA MET A 1 16.37 -41.11 7.84
C MET A 1 15.88 -40.20 6.72
N ALA A 2 14.76 -39.50 6.90
CA ALA A 2 14.15 -38.70 5.83
C ALA A 2 15.10 -37.55 5.43
N PRO A 3 15.26 -37.24 4.13
CA PRO A 3 16.12 -36.15 3.70
C PRO A 3 15.53 -34.83 4.21
N LYS A 4 16.34 -34.08 4.98
CA LYS A 4 15.99 -32.73 5.43
C LYS A 4 15.67 -31.88 4.19
N LYS A 5 14.45 -31.34 4.12
CA LYS A 5 14.08 -30.27 3.19
C LYS A 5 15.07 -29.12 3.38
N VAL A 6 15.97 -28.94 2.43
CA VAL A 6 16.82 -27.76 2.31
C VAL A 6 15.87 -26.59 2.07
N LYS A 7 15.73 -25.70 3.06
CA LYS A 7 15.07 -24.41 2.85
C LYS A 7 15.98 -23.63 1.89
N GLN A 8 15.57 -23.51 0.63
CA GLN A 8 16.14 -22.52 -0.28
C GLN A 8 15.83 -21.15 0.33
N GLU A 9 16.88 -20.43 0.72
CA GLU A 9 16.79 -19.00 0.98
C GLU A 9 16.44 -18.33 -0.35
N VAL A 10 15.21 -17.84 -0.45
CA VAL A 10 14.77 -17.08 -1.61
C VAL A 10 15.49 -15.74 -1.50
N GLU A 11 16.53 -15.53 -2.30
CA GLU A 11 17.16 -14.22 -2.46
C GLU A 11 16.07 -13.19 -2.74
N ALA A 12 15.97 -12.16 -1.91
CA ALA A 12 15.05 -11.07 -2.12
C ALA A 12 15.48 -10.30 -3.37
N VAL A 13 14.91 -10.67 -4.52
CA VAL A 13 15.09 -9.93 -5.78
C VAL A 13 14.48 -8.55 -5.59
N SER A 14 15.33 -7.55 -5.34
CA SER A 14 14.93 -6.15 -5.30
C SER A 14 14.60 -5.70 -6.72
N LEU A 15 13.30 -5.53 -7.01
CA LEU A 15 12.79 -5.00 -8.27
C LEU A 15 12.73 -3.45 -8.27
N GLY A 16 13.20 -2.82 -7.20
CA GLY A 16 13.14 -1.36 -7.03
C GLY A 16 14.18 -0.61 -7.88
N PRO A 17 13.95 0.69 -8.14
CA PRO A 17 14.92 1.53 -8.84
C PRO A 17 16.22 1.66 -8.04
N THR A 18 17.36 1.68 -8.74
CA THR A 18 18.66 1.92 -8.11
C THR A 18 18.83 3.42 -7.86
N VAL A 19 18.59 3.85 -6.62
CA VAL A 19 18.77 5.25 -6.21
C VAL A 19 20.10 5.45 -5.49
N ARG A 20 20.64 6.67 -5.61
CA ARG A 20 21.82 7.12 -4.86
C ARG A 20 21.43 7.47 -3.43
N ASP A 21 22.37 7.34 -2.51
CA ASP A 21 22.16 7.73 -1.11
C ASP A 21 21.73 9.19 -1.01
N GLY A 22 20.53 9.42 -0.45
CA GLY A 22 19.93 10.75 -0.27
C GLY A 22 18.84 11.12 -1.28
N GLU A 23 18.62 10.33 -2.33
CA GLU A 23 17.52 10.55 -3.29
C GLU A 23 16.26 9.80 -2.88
N ASN A 24 15.11 10.48 -2.97
CA ASN A 24 13.81 9.88 -2.67
C ASN A 24 13.10 9.40 -3.93
N VAL A 25 12.57 8.18 -3.87
CA VAL A 25 11.68 7.63 -4.90
C VAL A 25 10.25 8.02 -4.54
N PHE A 26 9.64 8.85 -5.38
CA PHE A 26 8.29 9.37 -5.16
C PHE A 26 7.23 8.49 -5.81
N GLY A 27 6.20 8.13 -5.03
CA GLY A 27 4.92 7.63 -5.52
C GLY A 27 3.78 8.60 -5.21
N VAL A 28 2.57 8.30 -5.69
CA VAL A 28 1.36 9.05 -5.37
C VAL A 28 0.39 8.16 -4.60
N ALA A 29 0.08 8.56 -3.37
CA ALA A 29 -0.92 7.95 -2.51
C ALA A 29 -2.29 8.61 -2.72
N HIS A 30 -3.16 7.92 -3.43
CA HIS A 30 -4.57 8.22 -3.57
C HIS A 30 -5.33 7.66 -2.36
N ILE A 31 -5.74 8.55 -1.47
CA ILE A 31 -6.51 8.21 -0.29
C ILE A 31 -7.97 8.55 -0.58
N TYR A 32 -8.81 7.53 -0.72
CA TYR A 32 -10.25 7.72 -0.87
C TYR A 32 -10.94 7.41 0.45
N ALA A 33 -11.45 8.45 1.09
CA ALA A 33 -12.15 8.36 2.37
C ALA A 33 -13.65 8.58 2.13
N SER A 34 -14.43 7.51 2.24
CA SER A 34 -15.89 7.56 2.17
C SER A 34 -16.50 7.24 3.53
N PHE A 35 -17.82 7.40 3.66
CA PHE A 35 -18.54 7.02 4.87
C PHE A 35 -18.61 5.51 5.10
N ASN A 36 -18.46 4.72 4.03
CA ASN A 36 -18.64 3.26 4.10
C ASN A 36 -17.31 2.52 4.10
N ASP A 37 -16.27 3.04 3.44
CA ASP A 37 -14.95 2.41 3.39
C ASP A 37 -13.83 3.43 3.14
N THR A 38 -12.61 3.02 3.44
CA THR A 38 -11.37 3.77 3.23
C THR A 38 -10.45 3.00 2.28
N PHE A 39 -9.89 3.70 1.29
CA PHE A 39 -8.97 3.10 0.33
C PHE A 39 -7.64 3.82 0.41
N VAL A 40 -6.58 3.02 0.47
CA VAL A 40 -5.20 3.49 0.36
C VAL A 40 -4.63 2.85 -0.91
N HIS A 41 -4.47 3.68 -1.94
CA HIS A 41 -4.00 3.26 -3.25
C HIS A 41 -2.74 4.04 -3.62
N VAL A 42 -1.63 3.33 -3.79
CA VAL A 42 -0.35 3.91 -4.19
C VAL A 42 -0.08 3.58 -5.65
N THR A 43 0.28 4.61 -6.40
CA THR A 43 0.59 4.58 -7.82
C THR A 43 1.92 5.25 -8.11
N ASP A 44 2.40 5.08 -9.34
CA ASP A 44 3.50 5.86 -9.89
C ASP A 44 3.11 7.35 -10.08
N ILE A 45 4.06 8.19 -10.50
CA ILE A 45 3.82 9.64 -10.69
C ILE A 45 2.78 9.90 -11.78
N SER A 46 2.69 9.03 -12.80
CA SER A 46 1.67 9.17 -13.85
C SER A 46 0.26 8.77 -13.38
N GLY A 47 0.15 8.02 -12.29
CA GLY A 47 -1.11 7.48 -11.77
C GLY A 47 -1.67 6.32 -12.59
N ARG A 48 -0.90 5.74 -13.52
CA ARG A 48 -1.34 4.64 -14.40
C ARG A 48 -0.99 3.29 -13.82
N GLU A 49 0.20 3.14 -13.27
CA GLU A 49 0.68 1.89 -12.71
C GLU A 49 0.40 1.85 -11.22
N THR A 50 -0.32 0.80 -10.81
CA THR A 50 -0.66 0.59 -9.41
C THR A 50 0.41 -0.25 -8.74
N ILE A 51 0.96 0.28 -7.66
CA ILE A 51 2.01 -0.38 -6.89
C ILE A 51 1.35 -1.21 -5.79
N VAL A 52 0.48 -0.57 -5.01
CA VAL A 52 -0.23 -1.23 -3.91
C VAL A 52 -1.63 -0.66 -3.78
N ARG A 53 -2.61 -1.52 -3.53
CA ARG A 53 -3.98 -1.10 -3.19
C ARG A 53 -4.51 -1.94 -2.04
N VAL A 54 -4.88 -1.29 -0.95
CA VAL A 54 -5.48 -1.92 0.22
C VAL A 54 -6.68 -1.07 0.68
N THR A 55 -7.75 -1.72 1.10
CA THR A 55 -8.92 -1.04 1.67
C THR A 55 -9.06 -1.36 3.15
N GLY A 56 -9.85 -0.54 3.86
CA GLY A 56 -10.22 -0.80 5.25
C GLY A 56 -10.94 -2.13 5.38
N GLY A 57 -11.91 -2.40 4.50
CA GLY A 57 -12.64 -3.67 4.45
C GLY A 57 -11.79 -4.92 4.20
N MET A 58 -10.58 -4.81 3.64
CA MET A 58 -9.67 -5.96 3.56
C MET A 58 -9.04 -6.34 4.91
N LYS A 59 -9.02 -5.42 5.88
CA LYS A 59 -8.39 -5.60 7.20
C LYS A 59 -9.36 -5.94 8.31
N VAL A 60 -10.61 -5.54 8.16
CA VAL A 60 -11.69 -5.85 9.11
C VAL A 60 -12.65 -6.86 8.51
N LYS A 61 -13.29 -7.69 9.35
CA LYS A 61 -14.27 -8.68 8.91
C LYS A 61 -15.72 -8.22 9.07
N ALA A 62 -15.93 -7.07 9.70
CA ALA A 62 -17.25 -6.54 9.98
C ALA A 62 -17.54 -5.37 9.05
N ASP A 63 -18.61 -5.48 8.27
CA ASP A 63 -19.00 -4.50 7.23
C ASP A 63 -19.20 -3.08 7.79
N ARG A 64 -19.62 -2.98 9.06
CA ARG A 64 -19.81 -1.68 9.73
C ARG A 64 -18.50 -0.96 10.05
N ASP A 65 -17.40 -1.71 10.17
CA ASP A 65 -16.11 -1.20 10.67
C ASP A 65 -15.14 -0.90 9.51
N GLU A 66 -15.57 -1.03 8.25
CA GLU A 66 -14.76 -0.80 7.04
C GLU A 66 -14.28 0.66 6.92
N SER A 67 -15.11 1.62 7.33
CA SER A 67 -14.77 3.05 7.38
C SER A 67 -14.09 3.49 8.68
N SER A 68 -13.88 2.56 9.62
CA SER A 68 -13.34 2.91 10.92
C SER A 68 -11.91 3.45 10.82
N PRO A 69 -11.51 4.42 11.67
CA PRO A 69 -10.14 4.92 11.70
C PRO A 69 -9.10 3.84 11.97
N TYR A 70 -9.49 2.80 12.70
CA TYR A 70 -8.63 1.65 12.99
C TYR A 70 -8.36 0.81 11.73
N ALA A 71 -9.39 0.54 10.93
CA ALA A 71 -9.23 -0.17 9.65
C ALA A 71 -8.30 0.60 8.69
N ALA A 72 -8.47 1.92 8.60
CA ALA A 72 -7.64 2.79 7.77
C ALA A 72 -6.16 2.77 8.20
N MET A 73 -5.90 2.77 9.51
CA MET A 73 -4.54 2.70 10.04
C MET A 73 -3.85 1.37 9.69
N LEU A 74 -4.55 0.24 9.84
CA LEU A 74 -4.04 -1.07 9.47
C LEU A 74 -3.79 -1.20 7.97
N ALA A 75 -4.67 -0.63 7.14
CA ALA A 75 -4.48 -0.59 5.69
C ALA A 75 -3.23 0.22 5.31
N ALA A 76 -3.03 1.39 5.93
CA ALA A 76 -1.86 2.24 5.69
C ALA A 76 -0.54 1.56 6.07
N GLN A 77 -0.53 0.78 7.16
CA GLN A 77 0.67 0.02 7.59
C GLN A 77 1.07 -1.06 6.58
N ASP A 78 0.12 -1.83 6.06
CA ASP A 78 0.40 -2.85 5.03
C ASP A 78 0.89 -2.22 3.73
N VAL A 79 0.29 -1.10 3.32
CA VAL A 79 0.73 -0.34 2.16
C VAL A 79 2.17 0.16 2.34
N ALA A 80 2.49 0.73 3.50
CA ALA A 80 3.82 1.23 3.79
C ALA A 80 4.88 0.12 3.79
N ALA A 81 4.55 -1.08 4.28
CA ALA A 81 5.45 -2.24 4.24
C ALA A 81 5.78 -2.64 2.80
N ARG A 82 4.75 -2.81 1.96
CA ARG A 82 4.92 -3.17 0.54
C ARG A 82 5.63 -2.10 -0.28
N CYS A 83 5.36 -0.82 0.00
CA CYS A 83 6.07 0.29 -0.65
C CYS A 83 7.58 0.27 -0.35
N LYS A 84 7.97 -0.12 0.88
CA LYS A 84 9.38 -0.27 1.25
C LYS A 84 10.06 -1.42 0.53
N GLU A 85 9.37 -2.55 0.37
CA GLU A 85 9.89 -3.71 -0.39
C GLU A 85 10.17 -3.36 -1.86
N LEU A 86 9.38 -2.44 -2.43
CA LEU A 86 9.50 -1.98 -3.81
C LEU A 86 10.41 -0.74 -3.98
N GLY A 87 11.01 -0.24 -2.90
CA GLY A 87 11.97 0.87 -2.94
C GLY A 87 11.34 2.27 -3.03
N ILE A 88 10.06 2.43 -2.68
CA ILE A 88 9.41 3.76 -2.63
C ILE A 88 9.66 4.37 -1.26
N THR A 89 10.29 5.55 -1.24
CA THR A 89 10.70 6.21 0.01
C THR A 89 9.82 7.40 0.37
N ALA A 90 9.19 8.06 -0.62
CA ALA A 90 8.36 9.23 -0.42
C ALA A 90 7.03 9.12 -1.18
N LEU A 91 5.99 9.77 -0.66
CA LEU A 91 4.64 9.74 -1.25
C LEU A 91 4.05 11.15 -1.33
N HIS A 92 3.50 11.49 -2.49
CA HIS A 92 2.58 12.62 -2.63
C HIS A 92 1.17 12.17 -2.27
N ILE A 93 0.50 12.92 -1.40
CA ILE A 93 -0.82 12.55 -0.90
C ILE A 93 -1.90 13.29 -1.70
N ARG A 94 -2.83 12.53 -2.29
CA ARG A 94 -4.04 13.03 -2.94
C ARG A 94 -5.25 12.48 -2.19
N LEU A 95 -5.85 13.32 -1.35
CA LEU A 95 -7.06 12.98 -0.61
C LEU A 95 -8.30 13.20 -1.49
N ARG A 96 -9.23 12.26 -1.46
CA ARG A 96 -10.51 12.32 -2.15
C ARG A 96 -11.62 11.85 -1.22
N ALA A 97 -12.69 12.64 -1.11
CA ALA A 97 -13.96 12.22 -0.53
C ALA A 97 -14.89 11.69 -1.63
N THR A 98 -16.04 11.11 -1.26
CA THR A 98 -17.07 10.63 -2.20
C THR A 98 -17.34 11.62 -3.34
N GLY A 99 -17.49 12.91 -2.99
CA GLY A 99 -17.74 13.97 -3.97
C GLY A 99 -19.03 13.72 -4.78
N GLY A 100 -19.26 14.57 -5.79
CA GLY A 100 -20.47 14.47 -6.62
C GLY A 100 -21.77 14.87 -5.90
N THR A 101 -22.86 14.95 -6.66
CA THR A 101 -24.21 15.23 -6.15
C THR A 101 -24.97 13.91 -6.01
N LYS A 102 -25.78 13.82 -4.96
CA LYS A 102 -26.68 12.69 -4.72
C LYS A 102 -27.85 12.70 -5.71
#